data_AF-A0A3B0ME25-F1
#
_entry.id   AF-A0A3B0ME25-F1
#
_cell.length_a   1.000
_cell.length_b   1.000
_cell.length_c   1.000
_cell.angle_alpha   90.00
_cell.angle_beta   90.00
_cell.angle_gamma   90.00
#
_symmetry.space_group_name_H-M   'P 1'
#
loop_
_entity.id
_entity.type
_entity.pdbx_description
1 polymer ?
#
loop_
_entity_poly.entity_id
_entity_poly.type
_entity_poly.pdbx_seq_one_letter_code
_entity_poly.pdbx_strand_id
1 'polypeptide(L)'
;MTTLSESTHPGGFLVWEAHRDYTRETVTVASGTLSPGTVLGQITASGKYAAHDPDATDGTETAVAVLWGKADASGGDAPAVAVVRGPAIVNRHDLVFAGTPSDPEVAAAHAALFAAGIIVR
;
A
#
# COMPACT_ATOMS: atom_id res chain seq x y z
N MET A 1 -5.95 -1.83 -34.77
CA MET A 1 -5.71 -2.97 -33.86
C MET A 1 -6.16 -2.54 -32.48
N THR A 2 -7.19 -3.16 -31.93
CA THR A 2 -7.64 -2.86 -30.57
C THR A 2 -6.65 -3.47 -29.58
N THR A 3 -6.01 -2.63 -28.77
CA THR A 3 -5.14 -3.06 -27.67
C THR A 3 -6.00 -3.38 -26.46
N LEU A 4 -5.90 -4.61 -25.96
CA LEU A 4 -6.48 -4.99 -24.67
C LEU A 4 -5.47 -4.66 -23.58
N SER A 5 -5.89 -3.87 -22.59
CA SER A 5 -5.06 -3.49 -21.44
C SER A 5 -5.58 -4.22 -20.21
N GLU A 6 -4.68 -4.93 -19.52
CA GLU A 6 -4.97 -5.57 -18.25
C GLU A 6 -4.65 -4.58 -17.11
N SER A 7 -5.56 -4.45 -16.14
CA SER A 7 -5.38 -3.60 -14.96
C SER A 7 -4.81 -4.38 -13.78
N THR A 8 -4.35 -3.68 -12.74
CA THR A 8 -3.84 -4.33 -11.52
C THR A 8 -4.91 -5.18 -10.83
N HIS A 9 -4.52 -6.39 -10.44
CA HIS A 9 -5.39 -7.35 -9.76
C HIS A 9 -5.20 -7.32 -8.24
N PRO A 10 -6.23 -7.64 -7.45
CA PRO A 10 -6.10 -7.84 -6.02
C PRO A 10 -5.00 -8.86 -5.69
N GLY A 11 -3.99 -8.44 -4.93
CA GLY A 11 -2.84 -9.26 -4.56
C GLY A 11 -1.84 -9.56 -5.69
N GLY A 12 -1.95 -8.94 -6.86
CA GLY A 12 -1.02 -9.17 -7.98
C GLY A 12 0.44 -8.86 -7.64
N PHE A 13 0.67 -7.90 -6.73
CA PHE A 13 1.99 -7.53 -6.23
C PHE A 13 2.59 -8.53 -5.22
N LEU A 14 1.79 -9.45 -4.68
CA LEU A 14 2.23 -10.31 -3.58
C LEU A 14 2.95 -11.55 -4.13
N VAL A 15 4.25 -11.65 -3.84
CA VAL A 15 5.07 -12.79 -4.24
C VAL A 15 4.93 -13.93 -3.23
N TRP A 16 4.97 -13.60 -1.94
CA TRP A 16 4.88 -14.58 -0.86
C TRP A 16 4.40 -13.95 0.45
N GLU A 17 3.72 -14.71 1.29
CA GLU A 17 3.41 -14.34 2.66
C GLU A 17 3.42 -15.58 3.55
N ALA A 18 3.76 -15.45 4.83
CA ALA A 18 3.72 -16.59 5.75
C ALA A 18 2.31 -17.13 5.99
N HIS A 19 1.36 -16.25 6.32
CA HIS A 19 -0.02 -16.65 6.55
C HIS A 19 -0.99 -15.49 6.33
N ARG A 20 -2.02 -15.70 5.51
CA ARG A 20 -3.00 -14.67 5.12
C ARG A 20 -3.66 -14.00 6.32
N ASP A 21 -4.07 -14.80 7.31
CA ASP A 21 -4.76 -14.29 8.51
C ASP A 21 -3.83 -13.58 9.50
N TYR A 22 -2.51 -13.63 9.26
CA TYR A 22 -1.53 -12.95 10.11
C TYR A 22 -1.00 -11.68 9.45
N THR A 23 -0.68 -11.74 8.16
CA THR A 23 -0.06 -10.63 7.42
C THR A 23 -1.07 -9.58 6.97
N ARG A 24 -2.34 -9.98 6.75
CA ARG A 24 -3.39 -9.12 6.22
C ARG A 24 -4.36 -8.68 7.30
N GLU A 25 -4.85 -7.47 7.18
CA GLU A 25 -5.85 -6.91 8.08
C GLU A 25 -6.86 -6.07 7.30
N THR A 26 -8.09 -6.01 7.83
CA THR A 26 -9.10 -5.05 7.37
C THR A 26 -8.79 -3.70 7.97
N VAL A 27 -8.39 -2.77 7.11
CA VAL A 27 -8.04 -1.39 7.45
C VAL A 27 -9.10 -0.43 6.94
N THR A 28 -9.17 0.75 7.54
CA THR A 28 -10.02 1.84 7.06
C THR A 28 -9.19 2.81 6.23
N VAL A 29 -9.56 3.01 4.97
CA VAL A 29 -8.96 4.01 4.08
C VAL A 29 -9.72 5.32 4.20
N ALA A 30 -9.03 6.41 4.50
CA ALA A 30 -9.63 7.70 4.84
C ALA A 30 -10.21 8.45 3.64
N SER A 31 -9.58 8.35 2.46
CA SER A 31 -10.02 9.06 1.26
C SER A 31 -9.42 8.50 -0.03
N GLY A 32 -10.07 8.81 -1.15
CA GLY A 32 -9.57 8.54 -2.50
C GLY A 32 -9.90 7.14 -3.05
N THR A 33 -9.64 6.96 -4.34
CA THR A 33 -9.78 5.65 -5.00
C THR A 33 -8.38 5.08 -5.23
N LEU A 34 -8.02 4.05 -4.46
CA LEU A 34 -6.69 3.45 -4.47
C LEU A 34 -6.70 2.10 -5.19
N SER A 35 -5.65 1.88 -5.97
CA SER A 35 -5.45 0.64 -6.73
C SER A 35 -4.79 -0.43 -5.86
N PRO A 36 -5.01 -1.72 -6.15
CA PRO A 36 -4.20 -2.79 -5.53
C PRO A 36 -2.70 -2.52 -5.72
N GLY A 37 -1.89 -2.82 -4.71
CA GLY A 37 -0.45 -2.52 -4.72
C GLY A 37 -0.09 -1.11 -4.28
N THR A 38 -1.05 -0.23 -4.00
CA THR A 38 -0.76 1.10 -3.46
C THR A 38 -0.05 0.99 -2.10
N VAL A 39 1.09 1.68 -1.98
CA VAL A 39 1.80 1.83 -0.71
C VAL A 39 1.03 2.81 0.17
N LEU A 40 0.78 2.39 1.41
CA LEU A 40 -0.05 3.11 2.36
C LEU A 40 0.78 3.62 3.54
N GLY A 41 0.47 4.84 3.94
CA GLY A 41 0.85 5.40 5.24
C GLY A 41 -0.33 5.35 6.22
N GLN A 42 -0.05 5.53 7.52
CA GLN A 42 -1.08 5.58 8.56
C GLN A 42 -1.14 6.97 9.18
N ILE A 43 -2.33 7.57 9.15
CA ILE A 43 -2.59 8.87 9.76
C ILE A 43 -2.51 8.73 11.28
N THR A 44 -1.53 9.38 11.90
CA THR A 44 -1.23 9.27 13.35
C THR A 44 -2.43 9.70 14.21
N ALA A 45 -3.16 10.73 13.78
CA ALA A 45 -4.28 11.28 14.54
C ALA A 45 -5.53 10.39 14.55
N SER A 46 -5.75 9.60 13.50
CA SER A 46 -6.99 8.83 13.31
C SER A 46 -6.79 7.31 13.27
N GLY A 47 -5.56 6.83 13.08
CA GLY A 47 -5.23 5.43 12.86
C GLY A 47 -5.67 4.88 11.50
N LYS A 48 -6.29 5.71 10.66
CA LYS A 48 -6.73 5.35 9.30
C LYS A 48 -5.56 5.35 8.32
N TYR A 49 -5.76 4.69 7.19
CA TYR A 49 -4.75 4.58 6.15
C TYR A 49 -5.07 5.52 4.99
N ALA A 50 -4.02 6.04 4.37
CA ALA A 50 -4.10 6.79 3.11
C ALA A 50 -2.92 6.40 2.23
N ALA A 51 -2.93 6.84 0.97
CA ALA A 51 -1.76 6.65 0.12
C ALA A 51 -0.54 7.31 0.76
N HIS A 52 0.60 6.64 0.67
CA HIS A 52 1.86 7.18 1.17
C HIS A 52 2.25 8.44 0.41
N ASP A 53 2.54 9.51 1.16
CA ASP A 53 2.98 10.80 0.66
C ASP A 53 4.23 11.24 1.44
N PRO A 54 5.43 11.21 0.82
CA PRO A 54 6.69 11.53 1.53
C PRO A 54 6.76 12.97 2.03
N ASP A 55 6.00 13.90 1.46
CA ASP A 55 5.95 15.32 1.84
C ASP A 55 4.93 15.59 2.97
N ALA A 56 4.14 14.59 3.35
CA ALA A 56 3.16 14.72 4.40
C ALA A 56 3.80 14.83 5.79
N THR A 57 2.99 15.28 6.76
CA THR A 57 3.40 15.43 8.17
C THR A 57 2.35 14.89 9.14
N ASP A 58 1.45 14.07 8.64
CA ASP A 58 0.29 13.53 9.37
C ASP A 58 0.45 12.04 9.76
N GLY A 59 1.60 11.45 9.44
CA GLY A 59 1.94 10.03 9.57
C GLY A 59 1.92 9.26 8.25
N THR A 60 1.33 9.83 7.18
CA THR A 60 1.28 9.17 5.87
C THR A 60 2.64 9.19 5.13
N GLU A 61 3.59 9.97 5.63
CA GLU A 61 4.99 10.01 5.18
C GLU A 61 5.78 8.73 5.49
N THR A 62 5.27 7.85 6.35
CA THR A 62 5.90 6.56 6.60
C THR A 62 5.09 5.45 5.95
N ALA A 63 5.70 4.72 5.02
CA ALA A 63 5.10 3.55 4.41
C ALA A 63 5.01 2.39 5.41
N VAL A 64 3.79 2.00 5.77
CA VAL A 64 3.52 0.97 6.80
C VAL A 64 2.78 -0.24 6.26
N ALA A 65 2.10 -0.12 5.13
CA ALA A 65 1.29 -1.20 4.57
C ALA A 65 1.20 -1.13 3.04
N VAL A 66 0.75 -2.21 2.42
CA VAL A 66 0.44 -2.27 0.99
C VAL A 66 -0.99 -2.72 0.79
N LEU A 67 -1.74 -1.96 0.00
CA LEU A 67 -3.15 -2.22 -0.25
C LEU A 67 -3.34 -3.51 -1.06
N TRP A 68 -4.09 -4.47 -0.53
CA TRP A 68 -4.28 -5.78 -1.17
C TRP A 68 -5.29 -5.73 -2.33
N GLY A 69 -6.40 -5.03 -2.16
CA GLY A 69 -7.46 -4.90 -3.18
C GLY A 69 -7.89 -3.45 -3.37
N LYS A 70 -8.67 -3.16 -4.41
CA LYS A 70 -9.15 -1.80 -4.67
C LYS A 70 -9.89 -1.24 -3.44
N ALA A 71 -9.55 -0.02 -3.04
CA ALA A 71 -10.28 0.74 -2.04
C ALA A 71 -10.93 1.96 -2.71
N ASP A 72 -12.21 2.19 -2.45
CA ASP A 72 -12.92 3.37 -2.95
C ASP A 72 -13.51 4.15 -1.78
N ALA A 73 -12.73 5.11 -1.29
CA ALA A 73 -13.08 6.04 -0.23
C ALA A 73 -13.47 7.43 -0.79
N SER A 74 -14.00 7.48 -2.02
CA SER A 74 -14.48 8.73 -2.64
C SER A 74 -15.70 9.32 -1.92
N GLY A 75 -16.50 8.48 -1.26
CA GLY A 75 -17.65 8.87 -0.44
C GLY A 75 -17.36 9.02 1.06
N GLY A 76 -16.08 8.95 1.47
CA GLY A 76 -15.66 8.91 2.87
C GLY A 76 -14.97 7.57 3.22
N ASP A 77 -14.79 7.32 4.52
CA ASP A 77 -14.06 6.16 5.04
C ASP A 77 -14.55 4.84 4.42
N ALA A 78 -13.63 4.07 3.84
CA ALA A 78 -13.96 2.77 3.23
C ALA A 78 -13.12 1.64 3.83
N PRO A 79 -13.72 0.49 4.17
CA PRO A 79 -12.96 -0.69 4.58
C PRO A 79 -12.23 -1.29 3.38
N ALA A 80 -10.98 -1.68 3.58
CA ALA A 80 -10.17 -2.37 2.59
C ALA A 80 -9.26 -3.40 3.26
N VAL A 81 -8.72 -4.33 2.49
CA VAL A 81 -7.72 -5.28 2.99
C VAL A 81 -6.34 -4.77 2.61
N ALA A 82 -5.42 -4.74 3.56
CA ALA A 82 -4.03 -4.40 3.33
C ALA A 82 -3.10 -5.46 3.94
N VAL A 83 -1.92 -5.61 3.34
CA VAL A 83 -0.79 -6.31 3.96
C VAL A 83 -0.13 -5.31 4.89
N VAL A 84 -0.33 -5.49 6.20
CA VAL A 84 0.10 -4.53 7.22
C VAL A 84 1.33 -4.99 8.00
N ARG A 85 1.66 -6.29 7.90
CA ARG A 85 2.76 -6.87 8.65
C ARG A 85 3.36 -8.08 7.96
N GLY A 86 4.65 -8.29 8.19
CA GLY A 86 5.42 -9.41 7.69
C GLY A 86 5.46 -10.63 8.61
N PRO A 87 6.08 -11.72 8.15
CA PRO A 87 6.94 -11.76 6.96
C PRO A 87 6.14 -11.93 5.66
N ALA A 88 6.37 -10.99 4.73
CA ALA A 88 5.78 -10.98 3.38
C ALA A 88 6.81 -10.48 2.36
N ILE A 89 6.67 -10.90 1.10
CA ILE A 89 7.50 -10.48 -0.03
C ILE A 89 6.59 -9.92 -1.12
N VAL A 90 6.89 -8.71 -1.59
CA VAL A 90 6.13 -7.99 -2.62
C VAL A 90 7.04 -7.63 -3.80
N ASN A 91 6.47 -7.62 -5.01
CA ASN A 91 7.16 -7.25 -6.23
C ASN A 91 7.23 -5.72 -6.37
N ARG A 92 8.46 -5.19 -6.45
CA ARG A 92 8.73 -3.76 -6.60
C ARG A 92 8.07 -3.13 -7.83
N HIS A 93 7.85 -3.91 -8.89
CA HIS A 93 7.32 -3.42 -10.16
C HIS A 93 5.78 -3.30 -10.15
N ASP A 94 5.12 -3.99 -9.22
CA ASP A 94 3.67 -3.97 -9.07
C ASP A 94 3.21 -3.07 -7.91
N LEU A 95 4.16 -2.40 -7.23
CA LEU A 95 3.85 -1.38 -6.23
C LEU A 95 3.44 -0.07 -6.89
N VAL A 96 2.41 0.56 -6.34
CA VAL A 96 1.90 1.84 -6.81
C VAL A 96 2.20 2.89 -5.75
N PHE A 97 2.89 3.96 -6.15
CA PHE A 97 3.11 5.12 -5.31
C PHE A 97 2.19 6.26 -5.75
N ALA A 98 1.70 7.05 -4.79
CA ALA A 98 0.97 8.27 -5.14
C ALA A 98 1.95 9.32 -5.68
N GLY A 99 1.51 10.06 -6.71
CA GLY A 99 2.36 11.06 -7.35
C GLY A 99 3.57 10.46 -8.05
N THR A 100 4.71 11.15 -7.96
CA THR A 100 5.97 10.76 -8.59
C THR A 100 7.11 10.95 -7.58
N PRO A 101 7.21 10.08 -6.56
CA PRO A 101 8.29 10.16 -5.59
C PRO A 101 9.64 9.95 -6.28
N SER A 102 10.65 10.66 -5.79
CA SER A 102 12.03 10.53 -6.18
C SER A 102 12.63 9.19 -5.72
N ASP A 103 13.69 8.73 -6.39
CA ASP A 103 14.41 7.51 -6.02
C ASP A 103 14.77 7.40 -4.52
N PRO A 104 15.27 8.45 -3.82
CA PRO A 104 15.52 8.36 -2.39
C PRO A 104 14.25 8.19 -1.54
N GLU A 105 13.12 8.76 -1.96
CA GLU A 105 11.83 8.60 -1.25
C GLU A 105 11.29 7.18 -1.43
N VAL A 106 11.39 6.62 -2.63
CA VAL A 106 11.04 5.21 -2.89
C VAL A 106 11.93 4.27 -2.06
N ALA A 107 13.23 4.55 -1.96
CA ALA A 107 14.13 3.78 -1.12
C ALA A 107 13.77 3.87 0.37
N ALA A 108 13.38 5.06 0.85
CA ALA A 108 12.90 5.25 2.22
C ALA A 108 11.60 4.48 2.48
N ALA A 109 10.65 4.50 1.54
CA ALA A 109 9.42 3.72 1.63
C ALA A 109 9.69 2.21 1.69
N HIS A 110 10.63 1.69 0.89
CA HIS A 110 11.04 0.30 0.96
C HIS A 110 11.70 -0.06 2.30
N ALA A 111 12.51 0.83 2.87
CA ALA A 111 13.12 0.63 4.18
C ALA A 111 12.06 0.61 5.30
N ALA A 112 11.05 1.48 5.22
CA ALA A 112 9.93 1.49 6.16
C ALA A 112 9.07 0.22 6.05
N LEU A 113 8.76 -0.24 4.83
CA LEU A 113 8.08 -1.52 4.61
C LEU A 113 8.90 -2.70 5.16
N PHE A 114 10.22 -2.68 4.99
CA PHE A 114 11.11 -3.70 5.55
C PHE A 114 11.05 -3.74 7.09
N ALA A 115 10.96 -2.58 7.75
CA ALA A 115 10.77 -2.50 9.20
C ALA A 115 9.42 -3.10 9.66
N ALA A 116 8.38 -3.04 8.83
CA ALA A 116 7.11 -3.75 9.05
C ALA A 116 7.17 -5.26 8.72
N GLY A 117 8.32 -5.75 8.24
CA GLY A 117 8.54 -7.14 7.81
C GLY A 117 8.08 -7.44 6.37
N ILE A 118 7.74 -6.40 5.61
CA ILE A 118 7.31 -6.50 4.21
C ILE A 118 8.54 -6.23 3.33
N ILE A 119 9.06 -7.28 2.71
CA ILE A 119 10.27 -7.24 1.89
C ILE A 119 9.89 -6.92 0.45
N VAL A 120 10.43 -5.83 -0.08
CA VAL A 120 10.28 -5.47 -1.50
C VAL A 120 11.39 -6.14 -2.32
N ARG A 121 11.02 -6.80 -3.43
CA ARG A 121 11.94 -7.52 -4.32
C ARG A 121 11.77 -7.10 -5.78
#